data_AF-A0A0G1HIB5-F1
#
_entry.id   AF-A0A0G1HIB5-F1
#
_cell.length_a   1.000
_cell.length_b   1.000
_cell.length_c   1.000
_cell.angle_alpha   90.00
_cell.angle_beta   90.00
_cell.angle_gamma   90.00
#
_symmetry.space_group_name_H-M   'P 1'
#
loop_
_entity.id
_entity.type
_entity.pdbx_description
1 polymer ?
#
loop_
_entity_poly.entity_id
_entity_poly.type
_entity_poly.pdbx_seq_one_letter_code
_entity_poly.pdbx_strand_id
1 'polypeptide(L)'
;MDLFSAKVAHADLDSFIGKVDEMIINPLILFLFALAVVFFLYGVLEFILNQTNEEKKTNGKQHMIWGIIGITIMMSVWVILGILLNTLGISKDEINPERGTVHLR
;
A
#
# COMPACT_ATOMS: atom_id res chain seq x y z
N MET A 1 -40.94 -21.24 24.47
CA MET A 1 -40.49 -21.95 23.25
C MET A 1 -39.91 -20.89 22.33
N ASP A 2 -38.60 -20.65 22.43
CA ASP A 2 -37.84 -19.71 21.59
C ASP A 2 -37.60 -20.26 20.19
N LEU A 3 -38.69 -20.46 19.44
CA LEU A 3 -38.67 -21.03 18.08
C LEU A 3 -38.31 -20.00 16.99
N PHE A 4 -37.99 -18.76 17.37
CA PHE A 4 -37.66 -17.66 16.45
C PHE A 4 -36.33 -16.95 16.75
N SER A 5 -35.51 -17.46 17.68
CA SER A 5 -34.10 -17.06 17.75
C SER A 5 -33.30 -17.82 16.70
N ALA A 6 -33.64 -17.62 15.42
CA ALA A 6 -32.69 -17.88 14.37
C ALA A 6 -31.51 -16.94 14.64
N LYS A 7 -30.42 -17.48 15.19
CA LYS A 7 -29.11 -16.84 15.20
C LYS A 7 -28.69 -16.76 13.75
N VAL A 8 -29.26 -15.83 13.00
CA VAL A 8 -28.80 -15.54 11.66
C VAL A 8 -27.41 -14.94 11.90
N ALA A 9 -26.39 -15.76 11.66
CA ALA A 9 -25.03 -15.31 11.62
C ALA A 9 -24.92 -14.42 10.38
N HIS A 10 -25.32 -13.16 10.52
CA HIS A 10 -24.98 -12.13 9.56
C HIS A 10 -23.46 -12.02 9.66
N ALA A 11 -22.75 -12.64 8.71
CA ALA A 11 -21.39 -12.23 8.43
C ALA A 11 -21.53 -10.78 7.97
N ASP A 12 -21.21 -9.87 8.88
CA ASP A 12 -21.30 -8.45 8.62
C ASP A 12 -20.41 -8.13 7.41
N LEU A 13 -20.94 -7.41 6.42
CA LEU A 13 -20.18 -7.09 5.21
C LEU A 13 -18.86 -6.39 5.57
N ASP A 14 -18.91 -5.54 6.60
CA ASP A 14 -17.77 -4.83 7.16
C ASP A 14 -16.72 -5.79 7.74
N SER A 15 -17.17 -6.86 8.41
CA SER A 15 -16.28 -7.93 8.88
C SER A 15 -15.66 -8.73 7.74
N PHE A 16 -16.34 -8.90 6.62
CA PHE A 16 -15.78 -9.58 5.45
C PHE A 16 -14.73 -8.69 4.77
N ILE A 17 -15.05 -7.42 4.53
CA ILE A 17 -14.14 -6.44 3.92
C ILE A 17 -12.89 -6.26 4.78
N GLY A 18 -13.03 -6.11 6.10
CA GLY A 18 -11.89 -5.98 7.00
C GLY A 18 -10.95 -7.19 6.95
N LYS A 19 -11.49 -8.41 6.87
CA LYS A 19 -10.67 -9.63 6.72
C LYS A 19 -9.97 -9.72 5.37
N VAL A 20 -10.65 -9.32 4.30
CA VAL A 20 -10.04 -9.26 2.96
C VAL A 20 -8.90 -8.26 2.95
N ASP A 21 -9.09 -7.09 3.54
CA ASP A 21 -8.05 -6.08 3.64
C ASP A 21 -6.82 -6.59 4.42
N GLU A 22 -7.05 -7.13 5.61
CA GLU A 22 -5.99 -7.64 6.49
C GLU A 22 -5.23 -8.83 5.90
N MET A 23 -5.94 -9.78 5.27
CA MET A 23 -5.33 -11.04 4.82
C MET A 23 -4.84 -11.01 3.37
N ILE A 24 -5.38 -10.11 2.53
CA ILE A 24 -5.09 -10.09 1.09
C ILE A 24 -4.48 -8.76 0.68
N ILE A 25 -5.19 -7.64 0.93
CA ILE A 25 -4.79 -6.33 0.38
C ILE A 25 -3.50 -5.84 1.03
N ASN A 26 -3.42 -5.81 2.36
CA ASN A 26 -2.23 -5.31 3.08
C ASN A 26 -0.95 -6.13 2.76
N PRO A 27 -0.99 -7.49 2.79
CA PRO A 27 0.14 -8.29 2.36
C PRO A 27 0.51 -8.08 0.88
N LEU A 28 -0.48 -7.90 0.00
CA LEU A 28 -0.25 -7.66 -1.41
C LEU A 28 0.42 -6.30 -1.66
N ILE A 29 -0.01 -5.24 -0.97
CA ILE A 29 0.64 -3.92 -1.04
C ILE A 29 2.11 -4.03 -0.61
N LEU A 30 2.39 -4.70 0.52
CA LEU A 30 3.76 -4.92 1.00
C LEU A 30 4.59 -5.71 -0.02
N PHE A 31 4.00 -6.74 -0.63
CA PHE A 31 4.66 -7.53 -1.66
C PHE A 31 4.98 -6.72 -2.91
N LEU A 32 4.03 -5.93 -3.42
CA LEU A 32 4.24 -5.04 -4.56
C LEU A 32 5.29 -3.97 -4.27
N PHE A 33 5.31 -3.43 -3.05
CA PHE A 33 6.35 -2.50 -2.62
C PHE A 33 7.73 -3.16 -2.63
N ALA A 34 7.84 -4.37 -2.08
CA ALA A 34 9.09 -5.14 -2.12
C ALA A 34 9.55 -5.39 -3.56
N LEU A 35 8.64 -5.75 -4.47
CA LEU A 35 8.94 -5.91 -5.89
C LEU A 35 9.44 -4.62 -6.54
N ALA A 36 8.81 -3.47 -6.26
CA ALA A 36 9.25 -2.18 -6.77
C ALA A 36 10.67 -1.84 -6.30
N VAL A 37 10.99 -2.11 -5.04
CA VAL A 37 12.34 -1.94 -4.48
C VAL A 37 13.34 -2.88 -5.15
N VAL A 38 13.00 -4.15 -5.34
CA VAL A 38 13.86 -5.10 -6.04
C VAL A 38 14.13 -4.66 -7.48
N PHE A 39 13.11 -4.19 -8.19
CA PHE A 39 13.25 -3.71 -9.57
C PHE A 39 14.13 -2.45 -9.65
N PHE A 40 13.96 -1.54 -8.69
CA PHE A 40 14.84 -0.39 -8.53
C PHE A 40 16.30 -0.81 -8.31
N LEU A 41 16.55 -1.72 -7.35
CA LEU A 41 17.89 -2.21 -7.05
C LEU A 41 18.51 -2.95 -8.24
N TYR A 42 17.72 -3.75 -8.97
CA TYR A 42 18.16 -4.38 -10.20
C TYR A 42 18.63 -3.35 -11.24
N GLY A 43 17.86 -2.28 -11.43
CA GLY A 43 18.26 -1.16 -12.30
C GLY A 43 19.55 -0.48 -11.84
N VAL A 44 19.75 -0.29 -10.54
CA VAL A 44 20.99 0.26 -9.96
C VAL A 44 22.18 -0.66 -10.27
N LEU A 45 22.04 -1.95 -10.03
CA LEU A 45 23.09 -2.93 -10.30
C LEU A 45 23.43 -2.97 -11.80
N GLU A 46 22.43 -3.00 -12.66
CA GLU A 46 22.62 -2.98 -14.13
C GLU A 46 23.32 -1.70 -14.58
N PHE A 47 22.95 -0.54 -14.02
CA PHE A 47 23.56 0.74 -14.32
C PHE A 47 25.02 0.83 -13.89
N ILE A 48 25.38 0.30 -12.70
CA ILE A 48 26.75 0.34 -12.17
C ILE A 48 27.66 -0.68 -12.88
N LEU A 49 27.17 -1.89 -13.14
CA LEU A 49 27.99 -2.95 -13.74
C LEU A 49 28.25 -2.75 -15.24
N ASN A 50 27.36 -2.04 -15.95
CA ASN A 50 27.45 -1.87 -17.40
C ASN A 50 27.83 -0.44 -17.82
N GLN A 51 28.67 0.26 -17.05
CA GLN A 51 29.04 1.66 -17.33
C GLN A 51 29.69 1.90 -18.69
N THR A 52 30.35 0.89 -19.27
CA THR A 52 31.03 0.96 -20.57
C THR A 52 30.13 0.62 -21.75
N ASN A 53 28.93 0.09 -21.52
CA ASN A 53 27.95 -0.24 -22.55
C ASN A 53 26.75 0.72 -22.46
N GLU A 54 26.65 1.65 -23.41
CA GLU A 54 25.63 2.71 -23.38
C GLU A 54 24.19 2.19 -23.42
N GLU A 55 23.95 1.07 -24.11
CA GLU A 55 22.62 0.46 -24.21
C GLU A 55 22.17 -0.11 -22.86
N LYS A 56 22.99 -0.95 -22.23
CA LYS A 56 22.70 -1.53 -20.91
C LYS A 56 22.65 -0.48 -19.81
N LYS A 57 23.47 0.56 -19.91
CA LYS A 57 23.41 1.72 -19.01
C LYS A 57 22.06 2.44 -19.13
N THR A 58 21.52 2.58 -20.33
CA THR A 58 20.21 3.21 -20.57
C THR A 58 19.08 2.33 -20.03
N ASN A 59 19.15 1.02 -20.24
CA ASN A 59 18.18 0.08 -19.68
C ASN A 59 18.17 0.07 -18.15
N GLY A 60 19.35 0.05 -17.51
CA GLY A 60 19.46 0.16 -16.05
C GLY A 60 18.83 1.45 -15.51
N LYS A 61 19.01 2.59 -16.19
CA LYS A 61 18.31 3.84 -15.85
C LYS A 61 16.79 3.71 -15.95
N GLN A 62 16.31 3.08 -17.00
CA GLN A 62 14.87 2.89 -17.20
C GLN A 62 14.27 2.03 -16.07
N HIS A 63 14.94 0.94 -15.68
CA HIS A 63 14.53 0.11 -14.55
C HIS A 63 14.52 0.88 -13.22
N MET A 64 15.52 1.73 -12.96
CA MET A 64 15.52 2.61 -11.78
C MET A 64 14.32 3.56 -11.77
N ILE A 65 14.02 4.20 -12.92
CA ILE A 65 12.91 5.15 -13.02
C ILE A 65 11.57 4.44 -12.78
N TRP A 66 11.35 3.27 -13.37
CA TRP A 66 10.12 2.49 -13.12
C TRP A 66 9.96 2.10 -11.65
N GLY A 67 11.05 1.68 -10.99
CA GLY A 67 11.04 1.40 -9.56
C GLY A 67 10.69 2.63 -8.71
N ILE A 68 11.29 3.79 -9.01
CA ILE A 68 11.00 5.05 -8.31
C ILE A 68 9.54 5.46 -8.50
N ILE A 69 9.00 5.36 -9.72
CA ILE A 69 7.60 5.70 -10.00
C ILE A 69 6.67 4.81 -9.16
N GLY A 70 6.93 3.50 -9.13
CA GLY A 70 6.13 2.56 -8.33
C GLY A 70 6.13 2.90 -6.83
N ILE A 71 7.31 3.17 -6.27
CA ILE A 71 7.46 3.58 -4.86
C ILE A 71 6.75 4.91 -4.59
N THR A 72 6.90 5.88 -5.50
CA THR A 72 6.29 7.22 -5.38
C THR A 72 4.77 7.13 -5.34
N ILE A 73 4.15 6.32 -6.20
CA ILE A 73 2.69 6.12 -6.21
C ILE A 73 2.22 5.55 -4.87
N MET A 74 2.89 4.54 -4.33
CA MET A 74 2.51 3.95 -3.03
C MET A 74 2.64 4.95 -1.88
N MET A 75 3.72 5.75 -1.87
CA MET A 75 3.93 6.79 -0.87
C MET A 75 2.95 7.96 -1.02
N SER A 76 2.47 8.24 -2.23
CA SER A 76 1.59 9.39 -2.50
C SER A 76 0.28 9.33 -1.72
N VAL A 77 -0.27 8.13 -1.51
CA VAL A 77 -1.52 7.93 -0.76
C VAL A 77 -1.38 8.46 0.66
N TRP A 78 -0.28 8.11 1.34
CA TRP A 78 0.01 8.55 2.70
C TRP A 78 0.27 10.05 2.81
N VAL A 79 0.97 10.61 1.83
CA VAL A 79 1.23 12.06 1.77
C VAL A 79 -0.09 12.82 1.61
N ILE A 80 -0.95 12.39 0.68
CA ILE A 80 -2.24 13.02 0.44
C ILE A 80 -3.16 12.89 1.66
N LEU A 81 -3.24 11.70 2.28
CA LEU A 81 -3.99 11.50 3.51
C LEU A 81 -3.50 12.41 4.64
N GLY A 82 -2.17 12.56 4.80
CA GLY A 82 -1.59 13.46 5.79
C GLY A 82 -1.98 14.92 5.58
N ILE A 83 -1.93 15.40 4.33
CA ILE A 83 -2.35 16.77 3.98
C ILE A 83 -3.84 16.95 4.26
N LEU A 84 -4.68 15.98 3.90
CA LEU A 84 -6.12 16.05 4.07
C LEU A 84 -6.52 16.08 5.56
N LEU A 85 -5.97 15.17 6.37
CA LEU A 85 -6.25 15.12 7.81
C LEU A 85 -5.79 16.42 8.51
N ASN A 86 -4.62 16.92 8.15
CA ASN A 86 -4.11 18.19 8.68
C ASN A 86 -4.98 19.39 8.26
N THR A 87 -5.47 19.39 7.02
CA THR A 87 -6.36 20.46 6.50
C THR A 87 -7.70 20.48 7.22
N LEU A 88 -8.21 19.31 7.59
CA LEU A 88 -9.48 19.16 8.31
C LEU A 88 -9.33 19.27 9.84
N GLY A 89 -8.10 19.39 10.36
CA GLY A 89 -7.83 19.46 11.79
C GLY A 89 -8.12 18.16 12.55
N ILE A 90 -8.09 17.02 11.86
CA ILE A 90 -8.38 15.71 12.44
C ILE A 90 -7.08 15.10 12.97
N SER A 91 -7.10 14.64 14.21
CA SER A 91 -5.91 14.07 14.84
C SER A 91 -5.70 12.63 14.37
N LYS A 92 -4.45 12.23 14.13
CA LYS A 92 -4.12 10.88 13.60
C LYS A 92 -4.48 9.74 14.57
N ASP A 93 -4.67 10.05 15.84
CA ASP A 93 -5.14 9.12 16.87
C ASP A 93 -6.65 8.83 16.78
N GLU A 94 -7.42 9.70 16.13
CA GLU A 94 -8.87 9.56 15.97
C GLU A 94 -9.25 8.70 14.76
N ILE A 95 -8.39 8.61 13.73
CA ILE A 95 -8.68 7.84 12.52
C ILE A 95 -7.48 6.96 12.16
N ASN A 96 -7.73 5.66 11.95
CA ASN A 96 -6.76 4.74 11.37
C ASN A 96 -7.20 4.37 9.93
N PRO A 97 -6.60 4.97 8.90
CA PRO A 97 -6.92 4.68 7.49
C PRO A 97 -6.57 3.26 7.06
N GLU A 98 -5.60 2.61 7.70
CA GLU A 98 -5.20 1.22 7.37
C GLU A 98 -6.23 0.21 7.84
N ARG A 99 -6.95 0.52 8.93
CA ARG A 99 -7.94 -0.38 9.53
C ARG A 99 -9.37 0.06 9.30
N GLY A 100 -9.58 1.22 8.68
CA GLY A 100 -10.89 1.83 8.50
C GLY A 100 -11.59 2.17 9.82
N THR A 101 -10.85 2.34 10.93
CA THR A 101 -11.45 2.59 12.25
C THR A 101 -11.43 4.07 12.59
N VAL A 102 -12.53 4.56 13.19
CA VAL A 102 -12.66 5.92 13.70
C VAL A 102 -12.94 5.84 15.20
N HIS A 103 -12.04 6.40 16.01
CA HIS A 103 -12.18 6.56 17.45
C HIS A 103 -12.70 7.97 17.71
N LEU A 104 -14.03 8.11 17.80
CA LEU A 104 -14.66 9.34 18.24
C LEU A 104 -14.53 9.45 19.76
N ARG A 105 -14.07 10.60 20.24
CA ARG A 105 -13.95 10.90 21.67
C ARG A 105 -15.29 11.24 22.32
#